data_AF-A0A1H3GXF4-F1
#
_entry.id   AF-A0A1H3GXF4-F1
#
_cell.length_a   1.000
_cell.length_b   1.000
_cell.length_c   1.000
_cell.angle_alpha   90.00
_cell.angle_beta   90.00
_cell.angle_gamma   90.00
#
_symmetry.space_group_name_H-M   'P 1'
#
loop_
_entity.id
_entity.type
_entity.pdbx_description
1 polymer ?
#
loop_
_entity_poly.entity_id
_entity_poly.type
_entity_poly.pdbx_seq_one_letter_code
_entity_poly.pdbx_strand_id
1 'polypeptide(L)'
;MKPTLLIISLLFIFSCSSQKVVKEEKCPKIYKNKYTEILNEKYETIYKNDTIQYNEIRFECVYSAFYTHKIMFDKFGKWDKEIYPSNKKHPILVWEKVDLFSNGKKYNVYTNGIEEWKHIYASVMVFNESDIDLLHNESPEKENLTNYFADLIKKHKTEKKDFYEVYWKMVDPEKWKRMKR
;
A
#
# COMPACT_ATOMS: atom_id res chain seq x y z
N MET A 1 50.64 57.06 -37.16
CA MET A 1 50.44 56.56 -35.77
C MET A 1 49.23 55.64 -35.77
N LYS A 2 49.31 54.56 -34.99
CA LYS A 2 48.61 53.27 -35.13
C LYS A 2 47.08 53.35 -35.03
N PRO A 3 46.31 52.52 -35.76
CA PRO A 3 44.94 52.20 -35.38
C PRO A 3 44.95 51.08 -34.33
N THR A 4 44.39 51.33 -33.16
CA THR A 4 44.12 50.31 -32.15
C THR A 4 42.91 49.48 -32.56
N LEU A 5 43.13 48.21 -32.88
CA LEU A 5 42.08 47.21 -33.10
C LEU A 5 41.49 46.80 -31.73
N LEU A 6 40.22 47.11 -31.49
CA LEU A 6 39.48 46.70 -30.29
C LEU A 6 38.76 45.38 -30.61
N ILE A 7 39.32 44.26 -30.14
CA ILE A 7 38.72 42.92 -30.29
C ILE A 7 37.73 42.74 -29.13
N ILE A 8 36.44 42.83 -29.43
CA ILE A 8 35.37 42.54 -28.48
C ILE A 8 35.16 41.02 -28.49
N SER A 9 35.77 40.33 -27.54
CA SER A 9 35.50 38.91 -27.27
C SER A 9 34.16 38.77 -26.54
N LEU A 10 33.09 38.46 -27.28
CA LEU A 10 31.82 38.02 -26.70
C LEU A 10 32.00 36.63 -26.03
N LEU A 11 32.19 36.64 -24.71
CA LEU A 11 32.10 35.45 -23.87
C LEU A 11 30.63 35.00 -23.80
N PHE A 12 30.24 34.08 -24.69
CA PHE A 12 28.98 33.32 -24.56
C PHE A 12 29.11 32.36 -23.38
N ILE A 13 28.70 32.83 -22.20
CA ILE A 13 28.52 31.99 -21.02
C ILE A 13 27.23 31.19 -21.23
N PHE A 14 27.34 29.98 -21.79
CA PHE A 14 26.26 29.00 -21.76
C PHE A 14 26.08 28.54 -20.31
N SER A 15 25.24 29.25 -19.56
CA SER A 15 24.76 28.81 -18.26
C SER A 15 23.80 27.65 -18.49
N CYS A 16 24.33 26.43 -18.45
CA CYS A 16 23.53 25.22 -18.44
C CYS A 16 22.89 25.09 -17.04
N SER A 17 21.76 25.75 -16.84
CA SER A 17 20.92 25.56 -15.65
C SER A 17 20.35 24.15 -15.70
N SER A 18 20.83 23.26 -14.82
CA SER A 18 20.17 21.98 -14.54
C SER A 18 18.73 22.27 -14.11
N GLN A 19 17.76 21.94 -14.97
CA GLN A 19 16.37 21.94 -14.57
C GLN A 19 16.21 20.85 -13.50
N LYS A 20 15.87 21.25 -12.27
CA LYS A 20 15.45 20.28 -11.25
C LYS A 20 14.21 19.59 -11.78
N VAL A 21 14.32 18.32 -12.16
CA VAL A 21 13.16 17.47 -12.43
C VAL A 21 12.40 17.38 -11.12
N VAL A 22 11.34 18.17 -10.99
CA VAL A 22 10.41 18.04 -9.88
C VAL A 22 9.74 16.70 -10.07
N LYS A 23 10.15 15.69 -9.27
CA LYS A 23 9.43 14.41 -9.23
C LYS A 23 8.01 14.73 -8.80
N GLU A 24 7.06 14.50 -9.69
CA GLU A 24 5.66 14.66 -9.40
C GLU A 24 5.27 13.74 -8.23
N GLU A 25 4.51 14.29 -7.28
CA GLU A 25 4.15 13.59 -6.07
C GLU A 25 3.06 12.56 -6.40
N LYS A 26 3.30 11.27 -6.12
CA LYS A 26 2.32 10.21 -6.46
C LYS A 26 0.98 10.44 -5.76
N CYS A 27 1.01 10.85 -4.49
CA CYS A 27 -0.17 11.25 -3.73
C CYS A 27 -0.05 12.70 -3.25
N PRO A 28 -0.48 13.70 -4.05
CA PRO A 28 -0.44 15.11 -3.65
C PRO A 28 -1.38 15.39 -2.48
N LYS A 29 -2.39 14.52 -2.28
CA LYS A 29 -3.31 14.56 -1.15
C LYS A 29 -3.66 13.13 -0.71
N ILE A 30 -3.81 12.94 0.59
CA ILE A 30 -4.32 11.70 1.19
C ILE A 30 -5.80 11.86 1.54
N TYR A 31 -6.57 10.79 1.43
CA TYR A 31 -8.02 10.85 1.59
C TYR A 31 -8.56 9.94 2.70
N LYS A 32 -9.35 10.55 3.60
CA LYS A 32 -10.09 9.80 4.63
C LYS A 32 -11.28 9.07 3.99
N ASN A 33 -11.40 7.77 4.25
CA ASN A 33 -12.46 6.89 3.73
C ASN A 33 -12.68 7.00 2.21
N LYS A 34 -11.61 7.28 1.45
CA LYS A 34 -11.59 7.35 -0.02
C LYS A 34 -10.20 6.96 -0.50
N TYR A 35 -10.08 6.70 -1.79
CA TYR A 35 -8.86 6.44 -2.53
C TYR A 35 -8.95 7.19 -3.86
N THR A 36 -7.82 7.46 -4.51
CA THR A 36 -7.78 8.15 -5.82
C THR A 36 -7.95 7.17 -6.97
N GLU A 37 -7.28 6.03 -6.87
CA GLU A 37 -7.25 5.00 -7.90
C GLU A 37 -7.16 3.61 -7.26
N ILE A 38 -7.53 2.60 -8.06
CA ILE A 38 -7.34 1.20 -7.73
C ILE A 38 -6.39 0.64 -8.77
N LEU A 39 -5.25 0.12 -8.32
CA LEU A 39 -4.26 -0.52 -9.18
C LEU A 39 -4.27 -2.03 -8.94
N ASN A 40 -4.04 -2.81 -9.99
CA ASN A 40 -3.74 -4.22 -9.87
C ASN A 40 -2.27 -4.41 -10.24
N GLU A 41 -1.46 -4.76 -9.24
CA GLU A 41 -0.02 -4.80 -9.31
C GLU A 41 0.50 -6.20 -8.96
N LYS A 42 1.73 -6.50 -9.37
CA LYS A 42 2.43 -7.67 -8.86
C LYS A 42 3.09 -7.34 -7.53
N TYR A 43 2.74 -8.09 -6.50
CA TYR A 43 3.51 -8.13 -5.27
C TYR A 43 4.61 -9.17 -5.40
N GLU A 44 5.86 -8.75 -5.30
CA GLU A 44 7.02 -9.61 -5.36
C GLU A 44 7.70 -9.67 -3.99
N THR A 45 8.09 -10.87 -3.56
CA THR A 45 8.84 -11.07 -2.32
C THR A 45 9.81 -12.24 -2.46
N ILE A 46 10.89 -12.21 -1.67
CA ILE A 46 11.89 -13.27 -1.65
C ILE A 46 11.61 -14.16 -0.43
N TYR A 47 11.41 -15.45 -0.69
CA TYR A 47 11.24 -16.47 0.33
C TYR A 47 12.13 -17.67 0.00
N LYS A 48 13.01 -18.05 0.95
CA LYS A 48 13.96 -19.17 0.79
C LYS A 48 14.76 -19.15 -0.52
N ASN A 49 15.24 -17.95 -0.92
CA ASN A 49 15.99 -17.69 -2.16
C ASN A 49 15.17 -17.83 -3.46
N ASP A 50 13.87 -18.07 -3.38
CA ASP A 50 12.96 -18.00 -4.53
C ASP A 50 12.17 -16.69 -4.52
N THR A 51 11.92 -16.15 -5.71
CA THR A 51 11.02 -15.00 -5.90
C THR A 51 9.61 -15.52 -6.05
N ILE A 52 8.73 -15.08 -5.16
CA ILE A 52 7.31 -15.36 -5.20
C ILE A 52 6.58 -14.11 -5.68
N GLN A 53 5.61 -14.30 -6.59
CA GLN A 53 4.81 -13.22 -7.16
C GLN A 53 3.32 -13.51 -7.04
N TYR A 54 2.56 -12.52 -6.59
CA TYR A 54 1.09 -12.59 -6.49
C TYR A 54 0.45 -11.31 -7.03
N ASN A 55 -0.81 -11.40 -7.45
CA ASN A 55 -1.58 -10.22 -7.82
C ASN A 55 -2.12 -9.54 -6.56
N GLU A 56 -1.93 -8.23 -6.50
CA GLU A 56 -2.31 -7.37 -5.39
C GLU A 56 -3.21 -6.25 -5.90
N ILE A 57 -4.32 -5.98 -5.21
CA ILE A 57 -5.09 -4.77 -5.43
C ILE A 57 -4.58 -3.70 -4.46
N ARG A 58 -4.19 -2.54 -4.99
CA ARG A 58 -3.79 -1.36 -4.23
C ARG A 58 -4.85 -0.28 -4.31
N PHE A 59 -5.21 0.27 -3.16
CA PHE A 59 -6.05 1.45 -3.02
C PHE A 59 -5.15 2.63 -2.71
N GLU A 60 -4.91 3.45 -3.71
CA GLU A 60 -3.90 4.50 -3.67
C GLU A 60 -4.39 5.78 -2.99
N CYS A 61 -3.43 6.49 -2.40
CA CYS A 61 -3.61 7.77 -1.73
C CYS A 61 -4.67 7.76 -0.61
N VAL A 62 -4.80 6.63 0.06
CA VAL A 62 -5.61 6.50 1.28
C VAL A 62 -4.96 7.24 2.45
N TYR A 63 -5.74 7.54 3.49
CA TYR A 63 -5.23 8.20 4.70
C TYR A 63 -4.23 7.35 5.49
N SER A 64 -4.38 6.03 5.47
CA SER A 64 -3.47 5.10 6.15
C SER A 64 -3.41 3.76 5.44
N ALA A 65 -2.21 3.16 5.42
CA ALA A 65 -1.98 1.80 4.92
C ALA A 65 -2.76 0.74 5.73
N PHE A 66 -3.14 1.05 6.98
CA PHE A 66 -3.85 0.13 7.85
C PHE A 66 -5.33 -0.04 7.52
N TYR A 67 -5.86 0.61 6.48
CA TYR A 67 -7.27 0.48 6.13
C TYR A 67 -7.70 -0.97 5.94
N THR A 68 -6.97 -1.75 5.14
CA THR A 68 -7.34 -3.16 4.86
C THR A 68 -7.13 -4.04 6.08
N HIS A 69 -6.04 -3.85 6.84
CA HIS A 69 -5.80 -4.52 8.13
C HIS A 69 -6.98 -4.31 9.08
N LYS A 70 -7.37 -3.06 9.29
CA LYS A 70 -8.41 -2.69 10.24
C LYS A 70 -9.80 -3.12 9.79
N ILE A 71 -10.10 -3.03 8.49
CA ILE A 71 -11.36 -3.52 7.92
C ILE A 71 -11.53 -5.02 8.19
N MET A 72 -10.48 -5.80 7.94
CA MET A 72 -10.51 -7.23 8.21
C MET A 72 -10.63 -7.52 9.70
N PHE A 73 -9.89 -6.79 10.54
CA PHE A 73 -10.02 -6.91 11.99
C PHE A 73 -11.43 -6.61 12.51
N ASP A 74 -12.02 -5.50 12.07
CA ASP A 74 -13.34 -5.06 12.53
C ASP A 74 -14.47 -6.03 12.10
N LYS A 75 -14.30 -6.78 11.01
CA LYS A 75 -15.29 -7.74 10.50
C LYS A 75 -15.07 -9.17 10.99
N PHE A 76 -13.82 -9.61 11.06
CA PHE A 76 -13.46 -11.02 11.24
C PHE A 76 -12.63 -11.28 12.50
N GLY A 77 -12.29 -10.23 13.26
CA GLY A 77 -11.46 -10.34 14.45
C GLY A 77 -9.97 -10.41 14.11
N LYS A 78 -9.16 -10.80 15.10
CA LYS A 78 -7.71 -10.89 14.93
C LYS A 78 -7.37 -11.88 13.81
N TRP A 79 -6.39 -11.51 12.99
CA TRP A 79 -5.80 -12.36 11.94
C TRP A 79 -5.26 -13.67 12.51
N ASP A 80 -5.13 -14.68 11.65
CA ASP A 80 -4.66 -16.02 11.99
C ASP A 80 -3.13 -16.12 11.97
N LYS A 81 -2.50 -15.39 11.03
CA LYS A 81 -1.04 -15.44 10.81
C LYS A 81 -0.46 -14.08 10.44
N GLU A 82 0.80 -13.89 10.79
CA GLU A 82 1.64 -12.77 10.38
C GLU A 82 2.77 -13.27 9.49
N ILE A 83 2.95 -12.65 8.33
CA ILE A 83 4.08 -12.92 7.45
C ILE A 83 4.95 -11.66 7.44
N TYR A 84 6.22 -11.79 7.77
CA TYR A 84 7.19 -10.70 7.74
C TYR A 84 8.05 -10.81 6.48
N PRO A 85 7.78 -10.01 5.44
CA PRO A 85 8.67 -9.94 4.28
C PRO A 85 10.06 -9.46 4.72
N SER A 86 11.10 -10.01 4.10
CA SER A 86 12.48 -9.60 4.32
C SER A 86 12.61 -8.07 4.27
N ASN A 87 13.21 -7.47 5.29
CA ASN A 87 13.44 -6.03 5.42
C ASN A 87 12.19 -5.15 5.65
N LYS A 88 11.04 -5.70 6.05
CA LYS A 88 9.86 -4.90 6.45
C LYS A 88 9.56 -5.05 7.93
N LYS A 89 9.38 -3.91 8.61
CA LYS A 89 8.94 -3.85 10.01
C LYS A 89 7.48 -4.29 10.18
N HIS A 90 6.64 -3.97 9.19
CA HIS A 90 5.21 -4.25 9.23
C HIS A 90 4.92 -5.59 8.53
N PRO A 91 4.21 -6.52 9.19
CA PRO A 91 3.84 -7.78 8.57
C PRO A 91 2.67 -7.62 7.60
N ILE A 92 2.56 -8.58 6.67
CA ILE A 92 1.32 -8.93 6.01
C ILE A 92 0.46 -9.68 7.03
N LEU A 93 -0.78 -9.25 7.21
CA LEU A 93 -1.73 -9.91 8.10
C LEU A 93 -2.65 -10.82 7.30
N VAL A 94 -2.82 -12.06 7.76
CA VAL A 94 -3.50 -13.13 7.02
C VAL A 94 -4.73 -13.62 7.78
N TRP A 95 -5.87 -13.60 7.11
CA TRP A 95 -7.10 -14.25 7.54
C TRP A 95 -7.35 -15.48 6.67
N GLU A 96 -7.44 -16.65 7.29
CA GLU A 96 -7.63 -17.92 6.60
C GLU A 96 -9.11 -18.33 6.65
N LYS A 97 -9.59 -18.87 5.52
CA LYS A 97 -10.94 -19.44 5.40
C LYS A 97 -12.07 -18.51 5.85
N VAL A 98 -11.97 -17.21 5.55
CA VAL A 98 -13.02 -16.23 5.86
C VAL A 98 -14.11 -16.23 4.79
N ASP A 99 -15.35 -16.07 5.22
CA ASP A 99 -16.50 -15.92 4.34
C ASP A 99 -16.78 -14.42 4.12
N LEU A 100 -16.22 -13.88 3.04
CA LEU A 100 -16.30 -12.45 2.74
C LEU A 100 -17.72 -11.98 2.45
N PHE A 101 -18.50 -12.83 1.80
CA PHE A 101 -19.82 -12.49 1.26
C PHE A 101 -20.97 -13.13 2.05
N SER A 102 -20.67 -13.86 3.14
CA SER A 102 -21.66 -14.63 3.91
C SER A 102 -22.44 -15.62 3.05
N ASN A 103 -21.78 -16.21 2.04
CA ASN A 103 -22.37 -17.14 1.08
C ASN A 103 -21.81 -18.57 1.19
N GLY A 104 -21.05 -18.85 2.25
CA GLY A 104 -20.41 -20.14 2.52
C GLY A 104 -19.03 -20.28 1.88
N LYS A 105 -18.71 -19.52 0.83
CA LYS A 105 -17.41 -19.60 0.15
C LYS A 105 -16.31 -19.00 1.01
N LYS A 106 -15.19 -19.71 1.12
CA LYS A 106 -14.07 -19.31 1.96
C LYS A 106 -12.92 -18.76 1.15
N TYR A 107 -12.25 -17.77 1.73
CA TYR A 107 -11.15 -17.03 1.12
C TYR A 107 -10.00 -16.94 2.10
N ASN A 108 -8.77 -16.99 1.58
CA ASN A 108 -7.58 -16.59 2.31
C ASN A 108 -7.25 -15.15 1.90
N VAL A 109 -7.28 -14.23 2.87
CA VAL A 109 -7.09 -12.80 2.62
C VAL A 109 -5.83 -12.30 3.29
N TYR A 110 -4.96 -11.74 2.48
CA TYR A 110 -3.69 -11.18 2.89
C TYR A 110 -3.80 -9.68 2.72
N THR A 111 -3.42 -8.95 3.75
CA THR A 111 -3.57 -7.50 3.77
C THR A 111 -2.24 -6.84 4.07
N ASN A 112 -1.97 -5.77 3.35
CA ASN A 112 -0.67 -5.10 3.36
C ASN A 112 -0.88 -3.61 3.08
N GLY A 113 0.20 -2.86 3.04
CA GLY A 113 0.21 -1.47 2.61
C GLY A 113 1.55 -0.81 2.87
N ILE A 114 1.70 0.40 2.36
CA ILE A 114 2.90 1.22 2.54
C ILE A 114 2.48 2.62 2.98
N GLU A 115 3.19 3.17 3.95
CA GLU A 115 3.13 4.59 4.31
C GLU A 115 4.51 5.20 4.09
N GLU A 116 4.69 5.85 2.94
CA GLU A 116 5.90 6.59 2.58
C GLU A 116 5.56 8.06 2.34
N TRP A 117 6.60 8.90 2.29
CA TRP A 117 6.41 10.33 2.03
C TRP A 117 5.70 10.52 0.68
N LYS A 118 4.48 11.08 0.74
CA LYS A 118 3.62 11.38 -0.42
C LYS A 118 3.23 10.16 -1.25
N HIS A 119 3.22 8.99 -0.62
CA HIS A 119 2.74 7.76 -1.22
C HIS A 119 2.21 6.83 -0.12
N ILE A 120 0.90 6.72 -0.03
CA ILE A 120 0.24 5.84 0.94
C ILE A 120 -0.77 4.99 0.18
N TYR A 121 -0.65 3.67 0.32
CA TYR A 121 -1.66 2.74 -0.16
C TYR A 121 -1.97 1.68 0.88
N ALA A 122 -3.20 1.22 0.86
CA ALA A 122 -3.61 -0.02 1.51
C ALA A 122 -3.87 -1.06 0.43
N SER A 123 -3.61 -2.33 0.71
CA SER A 123 -3.71 -3.37 -0.31
C SER A 123 -4.22 -4.70 0.23
N VAL A 124 -4.68 -5.52 -0.71
CA VAL A 124 -5.15 -6.88 -0.47
C VAL A 124 -4.63 -7.84 -1.55
N MET A 125 -4.34 -9.07 -1.13
CA MET A 125 -4.23 -10.23 -2.00
C MET A 125 -5.26 -11.26 -1.52
N VAL A 126 -5.92 -11.94 -2.45
CA VAL A 126 -7.03 -12.84 -2.13
C VAL A 126 -6.85 -14.15 -2.87
N PHE A 127 -6.95 -15.25 -2.14
CA PHE A 127 -6.84 -16.61 -2.65
C PHE A 127 -8.07 -17.43 -2.27
N ASN A 128 -8.36 -18.48 -3.02
CA ASN A 128 -9.35 -19.46 -2.60
C ASN A 128 -8.76 -20.48 -1.58
N GLU A 129 -9.56 -21.45 -1.16
CA GLU A 129 -9.13 -22.49 -0.21
C GLU A 129 -8.02 -23.42 -0.73
N SER A 130 -7.78 -23.43 -2.05
CA SER A 130 -6.70 -24.18 -2.69
C SER A 130 -5.47 -23.29 -2.98
N ASP A 131 -5.40 -22.11 -2.36
CA ASP A 131 -4.34 -21.11 -2.54
C ASP A 131 -4.14 -20.64 -3.99
N ILE A 132 -5.20 -20.71 -4.80
CA ILE A 132 -5.21 -20.11 -6.14
C ILE A 132 -5.50 -18.63 -6.00
N ASP A 133 -4.60 -17.81 -6.55
CA ASP A 133 -4.73 -16.36 -6.63
C ASP A 133 -6.02 -16.00 -7.39
N LEU A 134 -6.92 -15.23 -6.76
CA LEU A 134 -8.21 -14.83 -7.33
C LEU A 134 -8.19 -13.43 -7.94
N LEU A 135 -7.03 -12.76 -7.96
CA LEU A 135 -6.85 -11.39 -8.45
C LEU A 135 -6.05 -11.35 -9.77
N HIS A 136 -5.74 -12.51 -10.37
CA HIS A 136 -5.19 -12.59 -11.73
C HIS A 136 -6.20 -12.08 -12.78
N ASN A 137 -5.69 -11.78 -13.98
CA ASN A 137 -6.44 -11.05 -15.01
C ASN A 137 -7.65 -11.82 -15.55
N GLU A 138 -7.59 -13.15 -15.66
CA GLU A 138 -8.72 -13.96 -16.11
C GLU A 138 -9.67 -14.38 -14.99
N SER A 139 -9.43 -14.00 -13.73
CA SER A 139 -10.29 -14.39 -12.62
C SER A 139 -11.67 -13.72 -12.75
N PRO A 140 -12.77 -14.50 -12.79
CA PRO A 140 -14.12 -13.93 -12.81
C PRO A 140 -14.48 -13.24 -11.48
N GLU A 141 -13.73 -13.48 -10.40
CA GLU A 141 -13.99 -12.91 -9.08
C GLU A 141 -13.27 -11.59 -8.82
N LYS A 142 -12.26 -11.27 -9.64
CA LYS A 142 -11.37 -10.11 -9.45
C LYS A 142 -12.16 -8.82 -9.28
N GLU A 143 -13.13 -8.56 -10.16
CA GLU A 143 -13.93 -7.33 -10.10
C GLU A 143 -14.78 -7.27 -8.84
N ASN A 144 -15.48 -8.36 -8.50
CA ASN A 144 -16.33 -8.41 -7.30
C ASN A 144 -15.51 -8.24 -6.01
N LEU A 145 -14.35 -8.89 -5.92
CA LEU A 145 -13.42 -8.73 -4.80
C LEU A 145 -12.88 -7.30 -4.71
N THR A 146 -12.53 -6.69 -5.84
CA THR A 146 -12.07 -5.30 -5.91
C THR A 146 -13.15 -4.35 -5.38
N ASN A 147 -14.38 -4.50 -5.86
CA ASN A 147 -15.51 -3.67 -5.46
C ASN A 147 -15.87 -3.86 -4.00
N TYR A 148 -15.78 -5.09 -3.47
CA TYR A 148 -16.01 -5.39 -2.06
C TYR A 148 -15.07 -4.58 -1.15
N PHE A 149 -13.76 -4.65 -1.38
CA PHE A 149 -12.79 -3.94 -0.55
C PHE A 149 -12.85 -2.41 -0.76
N ALA A 150 -13.08 -1.95 -2.00
CA ALA A 150 -13.32 -0.55 -2.32
C ALA A 150 -14.46 0.04 -1.47
N ASP A 151 -15.57 -0.69 -1.38
CA ASP A 151 -16.75 -0.28 -0.62
C ASP A 151 -16.49 -0.28 0.88
N LEU A 152 -15.76 -1.27 1.40
CA LEU A 152 -15.40 -1.32 2.81
C LEU A 152 -14.48 -0.17 3.22
N ILE A 153 -13.56 0.26 2.34
CA ILE A 153 -12.73 1.44 2.57
C ILE A 153 -13.58 2.71 2.65
N LYS A 154 -14.56 2.87 1.76
CA LYS A 154 -15.48 4.02 1.79
C LYS A 154 -16.34 4.06 3.05
N LYS A 155 -16.73 2.88 3.55
CA LYS A 155 -17.58 2.71 4.74
C LYS A 155 -16.78 2.55 6.05
N HIS A 156 -15.46 2.75 5.99
CA HIS A 156 -14.55 2.49 7.12
C HIS A 156 -14.90 3.34 8.35
N LYS A 157 -15.03 2.69 9.51
CA LYS A 157 -15.35 3.34 10.79
C LYS A 157 -14.07 3.72 11.53
N THR A 158 -13.70 5.00 11.51
CA THR A 158 -12.44 5.44 12.14
C THR A 158 -12.43 5.44 13.67
N GLU A 159 -13.60 5.38 14.30
CA GLU A 159 -13.74 5.54 15.76
C GLU A 159 -13.24 4.32 16.55
N LYS A 160 -13.30 3.11 15.96
CA LYS A 160 -12.89 1.87 16.64
C LYS A 160 -11.37 1.79 16.75
N LYS A 161 -10.84 1.74 17.97
CA LYS A 161 -9.40 1.77 18.22
C LYS A 161 -8.79 0.40 18.57
N ASP A 162 -9.61 -0.63 18.77
CA ASP A 162 -9.19 -1.95 19.22
C ASP A 162 -8.10 -2.57 18.33
N PHE A 163 -8.25 -2.41 17.01
CA PHE A 163 -7.24 -2.84 16.05
C PHE A 163 -5.86 -2.26 16.36
N TYR A 164 -5.75 -0.95 16.59
CA TYR A 164 -4.45 -0.30 16.81
C TYR A 164 -3.80 -0.75 18.11
N GLU A 165 -4.60 -1.02 19.15
CA GLU A 165 -4.07 -1.56 20.39
C GLU A 165 -3.50 -2.98 20.17
N VAL A 166 -4.26 -3.87 19.53
CA VAL A 166 -3.82 -5.25 19.27
C VAL A 166 -2.60 -5.25 18.36
N TYR A 167 -2.63 -4.45 17.29
CA TYR A 167 -1.55 -4.36 16.32
C TYR A 167 -0.26 -3.81 16.92
N TRP A 168 -0.30 -2.65 17.59
CA TRP A 168 0.92 -2.02 18.11
C TRP A 168 1.51 -2.78 19.28
N LYS A 169 0.69 -3.42 20.14
CA LYS A 169 1.21 -4.33 21.17
C LYS A 169 2.00 -5.50 20.58
N MET A 170 1.63 -5.97 19.39
CA MET A 170 2.33 -7.06 18.70
C MET A 170 3.59 -6.56 17.98
N VAL A 171 3.46 -5.52 17.15
CA VAL A 171 4.53 -5.08 16.24
C VAL A 171 5.60 -4.24 16.93
N ASP A 172 5.20 -3.36 17.85
CA ASP A 172 6.11 -2.46 18.56
C ASP A 172 5.53 -2.06 19.93
N PRO A 173 5.66 -2.95 20.95
CA PRO A 173 5.10 -2.73 22.27
C PRO A 173 5.58 -1.43 22.94
N GLU A 174 6.82 -1.01 22.66
CA GLU A 174 7.37 0.24 23.20
C GLU A 174 6.76 1.47 22.52
N LYS A 175 6.53 1.44 21.20
CA LYS A 175 5.71 2.46 20.53
C LYS A 175 4.32 2.53 21.13
N TRP A 176 3.67 1.40 21.40
CA TRP A 176 2.36 1.39 22.03
C TRP A 176 2.36 2.07 23.41
N LYS A 177 3.35 1.75 24.25
CA LYS A 177 3.51 2.41 25.57
C LYS A 177 3.67 3.92 25.43
N ARG A 178 4.41 4.41 24.44
CA ARG A 178 4.56 5.86 24.17
C ARG A 178 3.26 6.50 23.69
N MET A 179 2.44 5.81 22.90
CA MET A 179 1.16 6.32 22.42
C MET A 179 0.09 6.45 23.53
N LYS A 180 0.27 5.75 24.65
CA LYS A 180 -0.62 5.83 25.83
C LYS A 180 -0.26 6.94 26.82
N ARG A 181 0.93 7.53 26.71
CA ARG A 181 1.36 8.66 27.55
C ARG A 181 0.80 9.96 27.00
#